data_AF-A0A218ZRT0-F1
#
_entry.id   AF-A0A218ZRT0-F1
#
_cell.length_a   1.000
_cell.length_b   1.000
_cell.length_c   1.000
_cell.angle_alpha   90.00
_cell.angle_beta   90.00
_cell.angle_gamma   90.00
#
_symmetry.space_group_name_H-M   'P 1'
#
loop_
_entity.id
_entity.type
_entity.pdbx_description
1 polymer ?
#
loop_
_entity_poly.entity_id
_entity_poly.type
_entity_poly.pdbx_seq_one_letter_code
_entity_poly.pdbx_strand_id
1 'polypeptide(L)'
;MYNISLDGFHPSTICVELSNLQPSLQEASELLLSEYPEETVKDFIEKFARTTEIMPDDRTVGFIIINKKSKMISISVAKIPEGTRQAIMQIFSKYKEAGINTEIDIE
;
A
#
# COMPACT_ATOMS: atom_id res chain seq x y z
N MET A 1 1.79 5.25 5.26
CA MET A 1 2.42 4.11 5.95
C MET A 1 1.71 2.84 5.52
N TYR A 2 2.44 1.77 5.22
CA TYR A 2 1.87 0.46 4.86
C TYR A 2 2.01 -0.49 6.04
N ASN A 3 0.96 -1.27 6.31
CA ASN A 3 0.98 -2.45 7.15
C ASN A 3 0.64 -3.67 6.27
N ILE A 4 1.58 -4.60 6.15
CA ILE A 4 1.52 -5.73 5.22
C ILE A 4 1.49 -7.02 6.05
N SER A 5 0.39 -7.74 5.95
CA SER A 5 0.19 -9.05 6.59
C SER A 5 0.05 -10.13 5.53
N LEU A 6 1.04 -11.02 5.46
CA LEU A 6 1.05 -12.17 4.56
C LEU A 6 0.85 -13.46 5.36
N ASP A 7 0.15 -14.43 4.78
CA ASP A 7 -0.17 -15.67 5.49
C ASP A 7 1.12 -16.47 5.81
N GLY A 8 1.31 -16.82 7.07
CA GLY A 8 2.52 -17.52 7.53
C GLY A 8 3.75 -16.64 7.80
N PHE A 9 3.65 -15.30 7.69
CA PHE A 9 4.78 -14.38 7.90
C PHE A 9 4.49 -13.34 8.98
N HIS A 10 5.56 -12.81 9.57
CA HIS A 10 5.45 -11.67 10.48
C HIS A 10 4.97 -10.42 9.71
N PRO A 11 3.95 -9.70 10.23
CA PRO A 11 3.52 -8.45 9.62
C PRO A 11 4.67 -7.46 9.50
N SER A 12 4.76 -6.81 8.35
CA SER A 12 5.77 -5.78 8.08
C SER A 12 5.10 -4.42 8.00
N THR A 13 5.70 -3.41 8.64
CA THR A 13 5.23 -2.03 8.55
C THR A 13 6.33 -1.18 7.94
N ILE A 14 5.99 -0.46 6.86
CA ILE A 14 6.94 0.42 6.17
C ILE A 14 6.36 1.82 5.97
N CYS A 15 7.26 2.80 5.98
CA CYS A 15 6.93 4.16 5.55
C CYS A 15 7.24 4.29 4.07
N VAL A 16 6.34 4.91 3.31
CA VAL A 16 6.51 5.19 1.88
C VAL A 16 6.27 6.68 1.69
N GLU A 17 7.14 7.33 0.94
CA GLU A 17 6.98 8.75 0.60
C GLU A 17 5.74 8.97 -0.27
N LEU A 18 5.11 10.14 -0.15
CA LEU A 18 3.92 10.47 -0.94
C LEU A 18 4.19 10.43 -2.45
N SER A 19 5.39 10.82 -2.88
CA SER A 19 5.86 10.70 -4.27
C SER A 19 5.82 9.26 -4.80
N ASN A 20 6.05 8.29 -3.93
CA ASN A 20 6.05 6.86 -4.25
C ASN A 20 4.71 6.16 -3.97
N LEU A 21 3.71 6.85 -3.42
CA LEU A 21 2.41 6.26 -3.08
C LEU A 21 1.72 5.62 -4.30
N GLN A 22 1.68 6.34 -5.42
CA GLN A 22 1.02 5.84 -6.62
C GLN A 22 1.72 4.59 -7.21
N PRO A 23 3.05 4.61 -7.47
CA PRO A 23 3.74 3.42 -7.97
C PRO A 23 3.72 2.27 -6.95
N SER A 24 3.82 2.55 -5.64
CA SER A 24 3.72 1.49 -4.62
C SER A 24 2.33 0.87 -4.58
N LEU A 25 1.26 1.64 -4.77
CA LEU A 25 -0.07 1.06 -4.96
C LEU A 25 -0.12 0.21 -6.23
N GLN A 26 0.34 0.68 -7.38
CA GLN A 26 0.27 -0.12 -8.61
C GLN A 26 0.87 -1.54 -8.47
N GLU A 27 1.91 -1.70 -7.66
CA GLU A 27 2.56 -2.99 -7.39
C GLU A 27 2.01 -3.73 -6.16
N ALA A 28 1.25 -3.06 -5.29
CA ALA A 28 0.73 -3.66 -4.06
C ALA A 28 -0.25 -4.84 -4.31
N SER A 29 -0.87 -4.94 -5.49
CA SER A 29 -1.68 -6.11 -5.83
C SER A 29 -0.85 -7.40 -5.91
N GLU A 30 0.43 -7.31 -6.29
CA GLU A 30 1.31 -8.48 -6.37
C GLU A 30 1.50 -9.14 -5.00
N LEU A 31 1.52 -8.35 -3.92
CA LEU A 31 1.59 -8.87 -2.54
C LEU A 31 0.40 -9.81 -2.23
N LEU A 32 -0.76 -9.52 -2.81
CA LEU A 32 -1.97 -10.31 -2.63
C LEU A 32 -2.03 -11.49 -3.59
N LEU A 33 -1.57 -11.34 -4.83
CA LEU A 33 -1.74 -12.31 -5.92
C LEU A 33 -0.57 -13.29 -6.09
N SER A 34 0.64 -12.94 -5.65
CA SER A 34 1.85 -13.74 -5.84
C SER A 34 1.80 -15.11 -5.15
N GLU A 35 2.35 -16.13 -5.81
CA GLU A 35 2.59 -17.46 -5.24
C GLU A 35 3.83 -17.49 -4.32
N TYR A 36 4.69 -16.47 -4.40
CA TYR A 36 5.94 -16.32 -3.64
C TYR A 36 5.88 -15.10 -2.71
N PRO A 37 5.02 -15.12 -1.67
CA PRO A 37 4.72 -13.95 -0.85
C PRO A 37 5.95 -13.35 -0.13
N GLU A 38 6.91 -14.17 0.28
CA GLU A 38 8.12 -13.73 0.98
C GLU A 38 9.05 -12.91 0.08
N GLU A 39 9.32 -13.40 -1.13
CA GLU A 39 10.15 -12.69 -2.11
C GLU A 39 9.45 -11.41 -2.55
N THR A 40 8.15 -11.49 -2.83
CA THR A 40 7.38 -10.32 -3.26
C THR A 40 7.33 -9.22 -2.21
N VAL A 41 7.19 -9.55 -0.92
CA VAL A 41 7.23 -8.51 0.13
C VAL A 41 8.60 -7.93 0.32
N LYS A 42 9.66 -8.74 0.21
CA LYS A 42 11.03 -8.26 0.30
C LYS A 42 11.32 -7.27 -0.81
N ASP A 43 11.01 -7.62 -2.05
CA ASP A 43 11.20 -6.74 -3.22
C ASP A 43 10.38 -5.45 -3.09
N PHE A 44 9.14 -5.56 -2.60
CA PHE A 44 8.29 -4.39 -2.36
C PHE A 44 8.87 -3.45 -1.29
N ILE A 45 9.37 -4.00 -0.19
CA ILE A 45 10.02 -3.24 0.88
C ILE A 45 11.29 -2.58 0.34
N GLU A 46 12.17 -3.31 -0.34
CA GLU A 46 13.41 -2.77 -0.91
C GLU A 46 13.15 -1.62 -1.89
N LYS A 47 12.07 -1.70 -2.65
CA LYS A 47 11.72 -0.71 -3.67
C LYS A 47 11.05 0.54 -3.11
N PHE A 48 10.17 0.40 -2.12
CA PHE A 48 9.28 1.49 -1.70
C PHE A 48 9.47 1.95 -0.26
N ALA A 49 10.12 1.16 0.60
CA ALA A 49 10.37 1.60 1.97
C ALA A 49 11.33 2.78 1.98
N ARG A 50 10.92 3.86 2.65
CA ARG A 50 11.76 5.01 2.92
C ARG A 50 12.95 4.56 3.77
N THR A 51 14.16 4.79 3.27
CA THR A 51 15.42 4.46 3.95
C THR A 51 16.01 5.64 4.70
N THR A 52 15.51 6.86 4.44
CA THR A 52 15.91 8.07 5.14
C THR A 52 15.23 8.18 6.49
N GLU A 53 15.91 8.82 7.44
CA GLU A 53 15.36 9.08 8.76
C GLU A 53 14.09 9.92 8.68
N ILE A 54 13.12 9.60 9.54
CA ILE A 54 11.89 10.38 9.70
C ILE A 54 12.23 11.59 10.56
N MET A 55 12.03 12.78 9.99
CA MET A 55 12.29 14.05 10.64
C MET A 55 11.07 14.48 11.48
N PRO A 56 11.25 15.33 12.51
CA PRO A 56 10.12 15.84 13.32
C PRO A 56 9.03 16.56 12.52
N ASP A 57 9.39 17.14 11.38
CA ASP A 57 8.48 17.86 10.49
C ASP A 57 7.76 16.94 9.50
N ASP A 58 8.19 15.68 9.37
CA ASP A 58 7.49 14.71 8.54
C ASP A 58 6.09 14.43 9.12
N ARG A 59 5.09 14.44 8.24
CA ARG A 59 3.70 14.14 8.59
C ARG A 59 3.26 12.87 7.89
N THR A 60 2.65 11.96 8.64
CA THR A 60 1.94 10.82 8.05
C THR A 60 0.62 11.30 7.49
N VAL A 61 0.43 11.16 6.19
CA VAL A 61 -0.77 11.58 5.46
C VAL A 61 -1.83 10.46 5.34
N GLY A 62 -1.48 9.24 5.74
CA GLY A 62 -2.41 8.12 5.76
C GLY A 62 -1.77 6.75 5.95
N PHE A 63 -2.65 5.75 5.98
CA PHE A 63 -2.36 4.36 6.26
C PHE A 63 -2.94 3.45 5.17
N ILE A 64 -2.20 2.40 4.86
CA ILE A 64 -2.59 1.37 3.90
C ILE A 64 -2.43 0.03 4.60
N ILE A 65 -3.47 -0.78 4.57
CA ILE A 65 -3.49 -2.11 5.18
C ILE A 65 -3.60 -3.12 4.06
N ILE A 66 -2.71 -4.10 4.02
CA ILE A 66 -2.70 -5.20 3.07
C ILE A 66 -2.78 -6.50 3.85
N ASN A 67 -3.77 -7.33 3.54
CA ASN A 67 -3.96 -8.62 4.16
C ASN A 67 -4.17 -9.70 3.09
N LYS A 68 -3.17 -10.57 2.92
CA LYS A 68 -3.23 -11.66 1.92
C LYS A 68 -4.29 -12.69 2.26
N LYS A 69 -4.42 -13.07 3.54
CA LYS A 69 -5.36 -14.10 3.99
C LYS A 69 -6.82 -13.74 3.68
N SER A 70 -7.21 -12.48 3.84
CA SER A 70 -8.54 -11.98 3.49
C SER A 70 -8.61 -11.38 2.07
N LYS A 71 -7.53 -11.48 1.28
CA LYS A 71 -7.36 -10.86 -0.03
C LYS A 71 -7.85 -9.40 -0.06
N MET A 72 -7.40 -8.62 0.92
CA MET A 72 -7.90 -7.26 1.18
C MET A 72 -6.78 -6.22 1.11
N ILE A 73 -7.13 -5.06 0.54
CA ILE A 73 -6.36 -3.83 0.64
C ILE A 73 -7.26 -2.67 1.03
N SER A 74 -6.86 -1.93 2.07
CA SER A 74 -7.58 -0.77 2.59
C SER A 74 -6.66 0.44 2.57
N ILE A 75 -7.17 1.60 2.16
CA ILE A 75 -6.46 2.88 2.20
C ILE A 75 -7.28 3.92 2.96
N SER A 76 -6.64 4.58 3.92
CA SER A 76 -7.16 5.77 4.60
C SER A 76 -6.14 6.89 4.46
N VAL A 77 -6.46 7.95 3.72
CA VAL A 77 -5.58 9.09 3.45
C VAL A 77 -6.33 10.41 3.57
N ALA A 78 -5.70 11.42 4.17
CA ALA A 78 -6.28 12.74 4.34
C ALA A 78 -5.43 13.81 3.69
N LYS A 79 -6.07 14.87 3.17
CA LYS A 79 -5.39 16.08 2.66
C LYS A 79 -4.45 15.81 1.48
N ILE A 80 -4.86 14.92 0.57
CA ILE A 80 -4.12 14.65 -0.66
C ILE A 80 -4.60 15.51 -1.83
N PRO A 81 -3.75 15.82 -2.83
CA PRO A 81 -4.19 16.51 -4.04
C PRO A 81 -5.26 15.72 -4.80
N GLU A 82 -6.20 16.41 -5.44
CA GLU A 82 -7.29 15.80 -6.22
C GLU A 82 -6.77 14.87 -7.34
N GLY A 83 -5.65 15.21 -7.98
CA GLY A 83 -5.02 14.33 -8.97
C GLY A 83 -4.56 12.99 -8.37
N THR A 84 -4.02 13.00 -7.16
CA THR A 84 -3.62 11.78 -6.43
C THR A 84 -4.85 10.96 -6.05
N ARG A 85 -5.93 11.61 -5.62
CA ARG A 85 -7.21 10.96 -5.31
C ARG A 85 -7.76 10.20 -6.52
N GLN A 86 -7.79 10.83 -7.69
CA GLN A 86 -8.27 10.19 -8.92
C GLN A 86 -7.40 8.99 -9.32
N ALA A 87 -6.08 9.11 -9.19
CA ALA A 87 -5.16 8.01 -9.45
C ALA A 87 -5.41 6.81 -8.50
N ILE A 88 -5.61 7.06 -7.21
CA ILE A 88 -5.93 6.01 -6.23
C ILE A 88 -7.24 5.31 -6.62
N MET A 89 -8.29 6.06 -6.94
CA MET A 89 -9.58 5.50 -7.33
C MET A 89 -9.47 4.59 -8.57
N GLN A 90 -8.67 4.98 -9.56
CA GLN A 90 -8.42 4.18 -10.77
C GLN A 90 -7.60 2.92 -10.48
N ILE A 91 -6.67 2.96 -9.54
CA ILE A 91 -5.91 1.77 -9.14
C ILE A 91 -6.83 0.79 -8.40
N PHE A 92 -7.63 1.30 -7.47
CA PHE A 92 -8.54 0.47 -6.69
C PHE A 92 -9.70 -0.10 -7.51
N SER A 93 -10.14 0.54 -8.59
CA SER A 93 -11.09 -0.08 -9.52
C SER A 93 -10.50 -1.33 -10.18
N LYS A 94 -9.22 -1.29 -10.59
CA LYS A 94 -8.52 -2.47 -11.14
C LYS A 94 -8.37 -3.59 -10.12
N TYR A 95 -8.13 -3.25 -8.85
CA TYR A 95 -8.11 -4.26 -7.79
C TYR A 95 -9.46 -4.96 -7.62
N LYS A 96 -10.56 -4.20 -7.65
CA LYS A 96 -11.92 -4.77 -7.61
C LYS A 96 -12.13 -5.72 -8.78
N GLU A 97 -11.73 -5.34 -9.99
CA GLU A 97 -11.80 -6.17 -11.20
C GLU A 97 -10.96 -7.46 -11.07
N ALA A 98 -9.81 -7.40 -10.39
CA ALA A 98 -8.97 -8.56 -10.05
C ALA A 98 -9.51 -9.41 -8.87
N GLY A 99 -10.70 -9.07 -8.35
CA GLY A 99 -11.36 -9.76 -7.25
C GLY A 99 -10.64 -9.59 -5.91
N ILE A 100 -10.00 -8.44 -5.68
CA ILE A 100 -9.43 -8.04 -4.40
C ILE A 100 -10.48 -7.23 -3.61
N ASN A 101 -10.63 -7.54 -2.33
CA ASN A 101 -11.49 -6.77 -1.43
C ASN A 101 -10.84 -5.42 -1.16
N THR A 102 -11.57 -4.33 -1.42
CA THR A 102 -11.03 -2.97 -1.36
C THR A 102 -11.85 -2.07 -0.46
N GLU A 103 -11.17 -1.33 0.39
CA GLU A 103 -11.75 -0.29 1.23
C GLU A 103 -11.01 1.03 0.97
N ILE A 104 -11.76 2.11 0.76
CA ILE A 104 -11.22 3.41 0.43
C ILE A 104 -11.86 4.44 1.35
N ASP A 105 -11.02 5.14 2.09
CA ASP A 105 -11.36 6.25 2.96
C ASP A 105 -10.45 7.43 2.59
N ILE A 106 -11.01 8.46 1.98
CA ILE A 106 -10.25 9.63 1.51
C ILE A 106 -11.00 10.90 1.92
N GLU A 107 -10.33 11.71 2.75
CA GLU A 107 -10.80 13.02 3.24
C GLU A 107 -10.17 14.20 2.49
#